data_AF-A0A1Q7RQW3-F1
#
_entry.id   AF-A0A1Q7RQW3-F1
#
_cell.length_a   1.000
_cell.length_b   1.000
_cell.length_c   1.000
_cell.angle_alpha   90.00
_cell.angle_beta   90.00
_cell.angle_gamma   90.00
#
_symmetry.space_group_name_H-M   'P 1'
#
loop_
_entity.id
_entity.type
_entity.pdbx_description
1 polymer ?
#
loop_
_entity_poly.entity_id
_entity_poly.type
_entity_poly.pdbx_seq_one_letter_code
_entity_poly.pdbx_strand_id
1 'polypeptide(L)'
;MTLSEPTRKFAFDFRMLSILLLLAVVPLLVVTWWLFTNYQNAYLERSGANLAAVADMTLGHINSYLQHQIIETAAITEVPVLREVIKKGNADLAGNLGQVRKAIPALAARWRSLDAGSPEVTAILHNPASDFLRRYASVHRSYRTVMVTDFLGRTVAANEKTTDYYQADKDWWKETYGDGRRGTVYIGDAGYDDSTGVYSM
;
A
#
# COMPACT_ATOMS: atom_id res chain seq x y z
N MET A 1 -80.07 58.83 31.34
CA MET A 1 -78.96 59.71 31.76
C MET A 1 -77.72 58.83 31.85
N THR A 2 -76.91 58.82 30.79
CA THR A 2 -75.84 57.85 30.53
C THR A 2 -74.53 58.35 31.13
N LEU A 3 -74.00 57.64 32.14
CA LEU A 3 -72.68 57.90 32.70
C LEU A 3 -71.62 57.22 31.82
N SER A 4 -70.78 58.04 31.18
CA SER A 4 -69.61 57.59 30.40
C SER A 4 -68.44 57.27 31.34
N GLU A 5 -67.99 56.01 31.36
CA GLU A 5 -66.75 55.61 32.04
C GLU A 5 -65.52 56.20 31.33
N PRO A 6 -64.49 56.66 32.07
CA PRO A 6 -63.25 57.11 31.47
C PRO A 6 -62.41 55.90 31.03
N THR A 7 -62.26 55.72 29.72
CA THR A 7 -61.31 54.75 29.16
C THR A 7 -59.88 55.21 29.48
N ARG A 8 -59.22 54.52 30.42
CA ARG A 8 -57.78 54.67 30.66
C ARG A 8 -57.04 54.28 29.37
N LYS A 9 -56.61 55.27 28.60
CA LYS A 9 -55.69 55.06 27.48
C LYS A 9 -54.32 54.72 28.07
N PHE A 10 -53.96 53.44 28.09
CA PHE A 10 -52.58 53.01 28.29
C PHE A 10 -51.76 53.58 27.12
N ALA A 11 -51.06 54.69 27.35
CA ALA A 11 -50.06 55.17 26.40
C ALA A 11 -48.86 54.21 26.49
N PHE A 12 -48.70 53.35 25.48
CA PHE A 12 -47.52 52.52 25.37
C PHE A 12 -46.30 53.41 25.16
N ASP A 13 -45.42 53.51 26.17
CA ASP A 13 -44.11 54.12 25.99
C ASP A 13 -43.24 53.14 25.20
N PHE A 14 -43.03 53.47 23.93
CA PHE A 14 -42.19 52.70 23.00
C PHE A 14 -40.80 52.40 23.59
N ARG A 15 -40.27 53.28 24.46
CA ARG A 15 -38.99 53.08 25.14
C ARG A 15 -39.03 51.90 26.11
N MET A 16 -40.09 51.81 26.92
CA MET A 16 -40.26 50.73 27.89
C MET A 16 -40.46 49.37 27.20
N LEU A 17 -41.24 49.34 26.11
CA LEU A 17 -41.43 48.13 25.29
C LEU A 17 -40.11 47.69 24.64
N SER A 18 -39.32 48.64 24.12
CA SER A 18 -38.03 48.38 23.51
C SER A 18 -37.03 47.79 24.50
N ILE A 19 -36.98 48.32 25.73
CA ILE A 19 -36.09 47.80 26.79
C ILE A 19 -36.48 46.37 27.18
N LEU A 20 -37.77 46.10 27.37
CA LEU A 20 -38.28 44.76 27.69
C LEU A 20 -37.99 43.75 26.55
N LEU A 21 -38.17 44.17 25.30
CA LEU A 21 -37.85 43.35 24.13
C LEU A 21 -36.35 43.05 24.06
N LEU A 22 -35.49 44.06 24.22
CA LEU A 22 -34.04 43.88 24.24
C LEU A 22 -33.60 42.94 25.37
N LEU A 23 -34.22 43.04 26.54
CA LEU A 23 -33.91 42.21 27.71
C LEU A 23 -34.30 40.74 27.51
N ALA A 24 -35.26 40.44 26.63
CA ALA A 24 -35.61 39.08 26.25
C ALA A 24 -34.77 38.56 25.07
N VAL A 25 -34.57 39.39 24.04
CA VAL A 25 -33.92 38.97 22.79
C VAL A 25 -32.41 38.84 22.93
N VAL A 26 -31.74 39.77 23.63
CA VAL A 26 -30.28 39.75 23.74
C VAL A 26 -29.78 38.49 24.46
N PRO A 27 -30.32 38.08 25.63
CA PRO A 27 -29.89 36.83 26.27
C PRO A 27 -30.18 35.60 25.41
N LEU A 28 -31.32 35.58 24.71
CA LEU A 28 -31.64 34.49 23.78
C LEU A 28 -30.60 34.37 22.67
N LEU A 29 -30.20 35.48 22.07
CA LEU A 29 -29.15 35.51 21.03
C LEU A 29 -27.79 35.07 21.56
N VAL A 30 -27.44 35.46 22.79
CA VAL A 30 -26.18 35.04 23.42
C VAL A 30 -26.19 33.54 23.71
N VAL A 31 -27.30 33.01 24.23
CA VAL A 31 -27.45 31.57 24.50
C VAL A 31 -27.43 30.76 23.21
N THR A 32 -28.15 31.19 22.16
CA THR A 32 -28.13 30.47 20.88
C THR A 32 -26.76 30.53 20.22
N TRP A 33 -26.08 31.67 20.26
CA TRP A 33 -24.71 31.78 19.78
C TRP A 33 -23.76 30.87 20.56
N TRP A 34 -23.84 30.85 21.89
CA TRP A 34 -23.04 29.96 22.74
C TRP A 34 -23.31 28.47 22.48
N LEU A 35 -24.58 28.08 22.36
CA LEU A 35 -24.95 26.71 22.02
C LEU A 35 -24.44 26.32 20.63
N PHE A 36 -24.57 27.22 19.66
CA PHE A 36 -24.13 26.98 18.30
C PHE A 36 -22.60 26.83 18.21
N THR A 37 -21.84 27.71 18.86
CA THR A 37 -20.37 27.60 18.88
C THR A 37 -19.90 26.35 19.61
N ASN A 38 -20.50 26.00 20.76
CA ASN A 38 -20.19 24.75 21.45
C ASN A 38 -20.54 23.51 20.61
N TYR A 39 -21.69 23.50 19.95
CA TYR A 39 -22.10 22.38 19.10
C TYR A 39 -21.16 22.21 17.90
N GLN A 40 -20.78 23.32 17.25
CA GLN A 40 -19.82 23.29 16.15
C GLN A 40 -18.46 22.76 16.59
N ASN A 41 -17.94 23.23 17.73
CA ASN A 41 -16.66 22.79 18.26
C ASN A 41 -16.68 21.29 18.61
N ALA A 42 -17.72 20.84 19.33
CA ALA A 42 -17.87 19.43 19.69
C ALA A 42 -18.07 18.53 18.45
N TYR A 43 -18.79 19.00 17.44
CA TYR A 43 -18.96 18.29 16.17
C TYR A 43 -17.63 18.15 15.42
N LEU A 44 -16.86 19.23 15.31
CA LEU A 44 -15.55 19.21 14.65
C LEU A 44 -14.55 18.30 15.37
N GLU A 45 -14.48 18.39 16.70
CA GLU A 45 -13.63 17.54 17.52
C GLU A 45 -13.99 16.05 17.34
N ARG A 46 -15.28 15.72 17.41
CA ARG A 46 -15.76 14.35 17.22
C ARG A 46 -15.52 13.82 15.80
N SER A 47 -15.73 14.66 14.80
CA SER A 47 -15.43 14.32 13.39
C SER A 47 -13.94 14.04 13.21
N GLY A 48 -13.08 14.88 13.78
CA GLY A 48 -11.64 14.69 13.79
C GLY A 48 -11.21 13.41 14.52
N ALA A 49 -11.75 13.15 15.70
CA ALA A 49 -11.47 11.94 16.47
C ALA A 49 -11.90 10.68 15.73
N ASN A 50 -13.07 10.68 15.09
CA ASN A 50 -13.54 9.57 14.28
C ASN A 50 -12.63 9.33 13.06
N LEU A 51 -12.22 10.40 12.37
CA LEU A 51 -11.31 10.29 11.22
C LEU A 51 -9.96 9.72 11.65
N ALA A 52 -9.41 10.18 12.77
CA ALA A 52 -8.18 9.63 13.35
C ALA A 52 -8.33 8.16 13.71
N ALA A 53 -9.42 7.76 14.37
CA ALA A 53 -9.67 6.37 14.73
C ALA A 53 -9.78 5.46 13.49
N VAL A 54 -10.45 5.91 12.44
CA VAL A 54 -10.53 5.17 11.16
C VAL A 54 -9.16 5.06 10.50
N ALA A 55 -8.35 6.13 10.52
CA ALA A 55 -7.00 6.11 10.01
C ALA A 55 -6.12 5.10 10.77
N ASP A 56 -6.16 5.10 12.10
CA ASP A 56 -5.41 4.18 12.95
C ASP A 56 -5.83 2.72 12.71
N MET A 57 -7.13 2.44 12.62
CA MET A 57 -7.61 1.10 12.28
C MET A 57 -7.14 0.65 10.89
N THR A 58 -7.20 1.56 9.90
CA THR A 58 -6.77 1.27 8.53
C THR A 58 -5.27 0.99 8.46
N LEU A 59 -4.45 1.81 9.14
CA LEU A 59 -3.01 1.59 9.26
C LEU A 59 -2.70 0.27 9.97
N GLY A 60 -3.45 -0.06 11.02
CA GLY A 60 -3.34 -1.34 11.72
C GLY A 60 -3.59 -2.54 10.79
N HIS A 61 -4.64 -2.47 9.96
CA HIS A 61 -4.94 -3.49 8.96
C HIS A 61 -3.84 -3.61 7.89
N ILE A 62 -3.34 -2.49 7.36
CA ILE A 62 -2.25 -2.49 6.37
C ILE A 62 -0.99 -3.11 6.99
N ASN A 63 -0.61 -2.69 8.20
CA ASN A 63 0.55 -3.24 8.89
C ASN A 63 0.40 -4.76 9.13
N SER A 64 -0.77 -5.22 9.59
CA SER A 64 -1.01 -6.65 9.77
C SER A 64 -0.95 -7.44 8.47
N TYR A 65 -1.49 -6.89 7.38
CA TYR A 65 -1.43 -7.50 6.06
C TYR A 65 0.03 -7.61 5.56
N LEU A 66 0.80 -6.53 5.64
CA LEU A 66 2.21 -6.53 5.24
C LEU A 66 3.04 -7.50 6.08
N GLN A 67 2.88 -7.49 7.41
CA GLN A 67 3.58 -8.43 8.29
C GLN A 67 3.26 -9.89 7.93
N HIS A 68 2.00 -10.18 7.61
CA HIS A 68 1.61 -11.52 7.15
C HIS A 68 2.32 -11.89 5.83
N GLN A 69 2.31 -11.01 4.83
CA GLN A 69 3.00 -11.24 3.55
C GLN A 69 4.52 -11.40 3.72
N ILE A 70 5.15 -10.65 4.64
CA ILE A 70 6.58 -10.81 4.95
C ILE A 70 6.85 -12.20 5.53
N ILE A 71 6.05 -12.65 6.50
CA ILE A 71 6.20 -13.97 7.12
C ILE A 71 5.98 -15.09 6.10
N GLU A 72 4.95 -15.00 5.26
CA GLU A 72 4.69 -15.96 4.18
C GLU A 72 5.86 -16.02 3.19
N THR A 73 6.35 -14.86 2.75
CA THR A 73 7.49 -14.76 1.83
C THR A 73 8.76 -15.32 2.46
N ALA A 74 9.02 -15.02 3.73
CA ALA A 74 10.16 -15.57 4.45
C ALA A 74 10.09 -17.10 4.57
N ALA A 75 8.90 -17.65 4.85
CA ALA A 75 8.69 -19.09 4.94
C ALA A 75 9.04 -19.82 3.64
N ILE A 76 8.68 -19.26 2.47
CA ILE A 76 9.01 -19.92 1.20
C ILE A 76 10.50 -19.92 0.88
N THR A 77 11.31 -19.00 1.44
CA THR A 77 12.77 -18.99 1.24
C THR A 77 13.49 -20.22 1.82
N GLU A 78 12.82 -20.94 2.74
CA GLU A 78 13.33 -22.18 3.35
C GLU A 78 12.94 -23.43 2.56
N VAL A 79 12.15 -23.29 1.49
CA VAL A 79 11.70 -24.42 0.67
C VAL A 79 12.90 -25.03 -0.07
N PRO A 80 13.18 -26.35 0.09
CA PRO A 80 14.36 -26.99 -0.50
C PRO A 80 14.47 -26.83 -2.01
N VAL A 81 13.36 -26.95 -2.76
CA VAL A 81 13.39 -26.84 -4.23
C VAL A 81 13.86 -25.45 -4.71
N LEU A 82 13.55 -24.39 -3.96
CA LEU A 82 14.01 -23.04 -4.27
C LEU A 82 15.51 -22.88 -3.96
N ARG A 83 15.97 -23.42 -2.84
CA ARG A 83 17.39 -23.38 -2.47
C ARG A 83 18.26 -24.16 -3.45
N GLU A 84 17.80 -25.32 -3.91
CA GLU A 84 18.54 -26.14 -4.86
C GLU A 84 18.63 -25.49 -6.25
N VAL A 85 17.57 -24.82 -6.74
CA VAL A 85 17.67 -24.10 -8.02
C VAL A 85 18.65 -22.91 -7.93
N ILE A 86 18.70 -22.21 -6.80
CA ILE A 86 19.66 -21.11 -6.56
C ILE A 86 21.09 -21.67 -6.51
N LYS A 87 21.33 -22.76 -5.76
CA LYS A 87 22.65 -23.41 -5.73
C LYS A 87 23.09 -23.87 -7.11
N LYS A 88 22.19 -24.50 -7.88
CA LYS A 88 22.45 -24.91 -9.26
C LYS A 88 22.74 -23.72 -10.18
N GLY A 89 21.96 -22.65 -10.03
CA GLY A 89 22.17 -21.39 -10.74
C GLY A 89 23.51 -20.74 -10.41
N ASN A 90 24.02 -20.91 -9.20
CA ASN A 90 25.34 -20.43 -8.80
C ASN A 90 26.49 -21.38 -9.15
N ALA A 91 26.21 -22.63 -9.50
CA ALA A 91 27.25 -23.64 -9.71
C ALA A 91 28.11 -23.35 -10.95
N ASP A 92 27.54 -22.73 -11.99
CA ASP A 92 28.27 -22.32 -13.20
C ASP A 92 29.23 -21.14 -12.96
N LEU A 93 29.13 -20.49 -11.80
CA LEU A 93 29.98 -19.37 -11.40
C LEU A 93 31.32 -19.86 -10.82
N ALA A 94 31.38 -21.11 -10.34
CA ALA A 94 32.60 -21.73 -9.85
C ALA A 94 33.60 -21.92 -11.01
N GLY A 95 34.59 -21.03 -11.09
CA GLY A 95 35.65 -21.06 -12.10
C GLY A 95 35.38 -20.25 -13.37
N ASN A 96 34.13 -19.85 -13.65
CA ASN A 96 33.77 -19.14 -14.89
C ASN A 96 33.09 -17.77 -14.65
N LEU A 97 33.11 -17.26 -13.41
CA LEU A 97 32.45 -16.00 -13.03
C LEU A 97 32.66 -14.85 -14.02
N GLY A 98 33.89 -14.62 -14.48
CA GLY A 98 34.21 -13.54 -15.41
C GLY A 98 33.58 -13.72 -16.79
N GLN A 99 33.47 -14.96 -17.28
CA GLN A 99 32.81 -15.27 -18.56
C GLN A 99 31.29 -15.14 -18.43
N VAL A 100 30.73 -15.71 -17.37
CA VAL A 100 29.28 -15.65 -17.10
C VAL A 100 28.82 -14.20 -16.98
N ARG A 101 29.54 -13.37 -16.21
CA ARG A 101 29.21 -11.95 -16.05
C ARG A 101 29.23 -11.18 -17.37
N LYS A 102 30.14 -11.51 -18.29
CA LYS A 102 30.21 -10.91 -19.64
C LYS A 102 29.06 -11.37 -20.55
N ALA A 103 28.48 -12.54 -20.31
CA ALA A 103 27.38 -13.08 -21.12
C ALA A 103 26.00 -12.52 -20.71
N ILE A 104 25.83 -12.05 -19.47
CA ILE A 104 24.55 -11.54 -18.93
C ILE A 104 23.94 -10.44 -19.83
N PRO A 105 24.66 -9.37 -20.23
CA PRO A 105 24.06 -8.29 -21.02
C PRO A 105 23.50 -8.78 -22.36
N ALA A 106 24.16 -9.75 -22.99
CA ALA A 106 23.74 -10.30 -24.28
C ALA A 106 22.43 -11.09 -24.19
N LEU A 107 22.20 -11.80 -23.08
CA LEU A 107 20.92 -12.48 -22.84
C LEU A 107 19.84 -11.48 -22.39
N ALA A 108 20.18 -10.56 -21.49
CA ALA A 108 19.26 -9.53 -21.01
C ALA A 108 18.71 -8.67 -22.16
N ALA A 109 19.55 -8.26 -23.11
CA ALA A 109 19.16 -7.44 -24.25
C ALA A 109 18.13 -8.12 -25.17
N ARG A 110 18.20 -9.44 -25.34
CA ARG A 110 17.27 -10.20 -26.19
C ARG A 110 16.11 -10.84 -25.44
N TRP A 111 16.11 -10.82 -24.11
CA TRP A 111 15.15 -11.57 -23.29
C TRP A 111 13.69 -11.26 -23.63
N ARG A 112 13.37 -9.97 -23.83
CA ARG A 112 12.01 -9.52 -24.16
C ARG A 112 11.51 -10.10 -25.48
N SER A 113 12.40 -10.26 -26.47
CA SER A 113 12.06 -10.83 -27.78
C SER A 113 12.04 -12.35 -27.82
N LEU A 114 12.47 -13.04 -26.76
CA LEU A 114 12.41 -14.51 -26.70
C LEU A 114 10.97 -14.98 -26.44
N ASP A 115 10.56 -16.00 -27.18
CA ASP A 115 9.28 -16.68 -27.01
C ASP A 115 9.32 -17.60 -25.78
N ALA A 116 8.14 -17.95 -25.25
CA ALA A 116 8.03 -18.89 -24.12
C ALA A 116 8.68 -20.26 -24.40
N GLY A 117 8.72 -20.68 -25.67
CA GLY A 117 9.33 -21.94 -26.12
C GLY A 117 10.84 -21.86 -26.37
N SER A 118 11.47 -20.68 -26.29
CA SER A 118 12.93 -20.56 -26.47
C SER A 118 13.67 -21.36 -25.38
N PRO A 119 14.79 -22.04 -25.69
CA PRO A 119 15.52 -22.86 -24.73
C PRO A 119 15.88 -22.13 -23.43
N GLU A 120 16.28 -20.85 -23.52
CA GLU A 120 16.63 -20.03 -22.35
C GLU A 120 15.42 -19.75 -21.45
N VAL A 121 14.28 -19.42 -22.05
CA VAL A 121 13.04 -19.15 -21.30
C VAL A 121 12.48 -20.44 -20.71
N THR A 122 12.48 -21.51 -21.49
CA THR A 122 12.05 -22.85 -21.06
C THR A 122 12.89 -23.37 -19.90
N ALA A 123 14.22 -23.17 -19.90
CA ALA A 123 15.07 -23.59 -18.79
C ALA A 123 14.70 -22.91 -17.45
N ILE A 124 14.29 -21.64 -17.51
CA ILE A 124 13.86 -20.85 -16.35
C ILE A 124 12.43 -21.20 -15.95
N LEU A 125 11.49 -21.32 -16.90
CA LEU A 125 10.07 -21.52 -16.58
C LEU A 125 9.68 -22.99 -16.38
N HIS A 126 10.41 -23.94 -16.96
CA HIS A 126 10.12 -25.37 -16.88
C HIS A 126 11.18 -26.10 -16.05
N ASN A 127 11.17 -25.82 -14.74
CA ASN A 127 11.94 -26.56 -13.76
C ASN A 127 11.12 -26.74 -12.46
N PRO A 128 11.54 -27.66 -11.55
CA PRO A 128 10.76 -27.96 -10.34
C PRO A 128 10.49 -26.76 -9.43
N ALA A 129 11.39 -25.77 -9.39
CA ALA A 129 11.20 -24.55 -8.63
C ALA A 129 10.12 -23.67 -9.27
N SER A 130 10.14 -23.49 -10.58
CA SER A 130 9.10 -22.75 -11.31
C SER A 130 7.73 -23.41 -11.23
N ASP A 131 7.66 -24.75 -11.22
CA ASP A 131 6.42 -25.48 -10.94
C ASP A 131 5.89 -25.20 -9.53
N PHE A 132 6.78 -25.17 -8.55
CA PHE A 132 6.42 -24.78 -7.18
C PHE A 132 5.91 -23.34 -7.13
N LEU A 133 6.62 -22.39 -7.74
CA LEU A 133 6.24 -20.97 -7.76
C LEU A 133 4.88 -20.74 -8.46
N ARG A 134 4.60 -21.48 -9.55
CA ARG A 134 3.26 -21.45 -10.19
C ARG A 134 2.16 -21.93 -9.26
N ARG A 135 2.37 -23.05 -8.58
CA ARG A 135 1.38 -23.56 -7.59
C ARG A 135 1.23 -22.60 -6.41
N TYR A 136 2.34 -21.99 -5.97
CA TYR A 136 2.31 -21.01 -4.90
C TYR A 136 1.47 -19.79 -5.28
N ALA A 137 1.71 -19.21 -6.46
CA ALA A 137 0.96 -18.06 -6.97
C ALA A 137 -0.51 -18.40 -7.29
N SER A 138 -0.84 -19.63 -7.68
CA SER A 138 -2.23 -20.03 -7.94
C SER A 138 -3.07 -20.14 -6.67
N VAL A 139 -2.44 -20.51 -5.54
CA VAL A 139 -3.05 -20.53 -4.21
C VAL A 139 -3.12 -19.12 -3.62
N HIS A 140 -2.02 -18.35 -3.73
CA HIS A 140 -1.90 -17.00 -3.17
C HIS A 140 -2.05 -15.96 -4.29
N ARG A 141 -3.30 -15.74 -4.72
CA ARG A 141 -3.62 -14.89 -5.89
C ARG A 141 -3.21 -13.42 -5.74
N SER A 142 -2.83 -12.97 -4.55
CA SER A 142 -2.21 -11.65 -4.32
C SER A 142 -0.84 -11.53 -4.99
N TYR A 143 -0.10 -12.63 -5.13
CA TYR A 143 1.18 -12.64 -5.82
C TYR A 143 0.99 -12.84 -7.31
N ARG A 144 1.21 -11.78 -8.08
CA ARG A 144 1.18 -11.82 -9.54
C ARG A 144 2.43 -12.52 -10.09
N THR A 145 3.60 -11.96 -9.78
CA THR A 145 4.90 -12.46 -10.24
C THR A 145 5.71 -12.92 -9.02
N VAL A 146 6.19 -14.16 -9.05
CA VAL A 146 7.12 -14.69 -8.05
C VAL A 146 8.30 -15.29 -8.76
N MET A 147 9.51 -14.84 -8.38
CA MET A 147 10.75 -15.25 -9.01
C MET A 147 11.86 -15.41 -7.98
N VAL A 148 12.89 -16.16 -8.36
CA VAL A 148 14.13 -16.29 -7.60
C VAL A 148 15.31 -16.02 -8.51
N THR A 149 16.32 -15.37 -7.95
CA THR A 149 17.56 -15.01 -8.64
C THR A 149 18.77 -15.71 -8.03
N ASP A 150 19.84 -15.80 -8.80
CA ASP A 150 21.15 -16.21 -8.32
C ASP A 150 21.94 -15.03 -7.74
N PHE A 151 23.18 -15.24 -7.30
CA PHE A 151 23.95 -14.16 -6.64
C PHE A 151 24.34 -13.01 -7.58
N LEU A 152 24.28 -13.22 -8.89
CA LEU A 152 24.51 -12.17 -9.89
C LEU A 152 23.21 -11.44 -10.28
N GLY A 153 22.07 -11.82 -9.72
CA GLY A 153 20.77 -11.26 -10.06
C GLY A 153 20.20 -11.81 -11.38
N ARG A 154 20.66 -12.98 -11.85
CA ARG A 154 20.04 -13.69 -12.98
C ARG A 154 18.81 -14.42 -12.48
N THR A 155 17.66 -14.27 -13.16
CA THR A 155 16.47 -15.08 -12.84
C THR A 155 16.75 -16.56 -13.13
N VAL A 156 16.56 -17.43 -12.13
CA VAL A 156 16.79 -18.88 -12.27
C VAL A 156 15.51 -19.72 -12.21
N ALA A 157 14.44 -19.16 -11.64
CA ALA A 157 13.09 -19.71 -11.69
C ALA A 157 12.06 -18.59 -11.49
N ALA A 158 10.90 -18.75 -12.11
CA ALA A 158 9.78 -17.83 -11.99
C ALA A 158 8.46 -18.55 -12.29
N ASN A 159 7.35 -18.04 -11.73
CA ASN A 159 6.02 -18.57 -12.04
C ASN A 159 5.61 -18.28 -13.50
N GLU A 160 6.02 -17.14 -14.04
CA GLU A 160 5.76 -16.69 -15.42
C GLU A 160 6.97 -15.97 -16.03
N LYS A 161 6.92 -15.68 -17.33
CA LYS A 161 8.00 -14.95 -18.02
C LYS A 161 8.02 -13.50 -17.52
N THR A 162 9.11 -13.13 -16.85
CA THR A 162 9.36 -11.76 -16.38
C THR A 162 9.71 -10.83 -17.54
N THR A 163 9.48 -9.52 -17.38
CA THR A 163 9.90 -8.51 -18.39
C THR A 163 11.42 -8.47 -18.56
N ASP A 164 12.15 -8.60 -17.46
CA ASP A 164 13.62 -8.58 -17.46
C ASP A 164 14.17 -9.92 -16.94
N TYR A 165 15.29 -10.34 -17.51
CA TYR A 165 16.04 -11.52 -17.04
C TYR A 165 17.04 -11.17 -15.93
N TYR A 166 17.65 -9.99 -16.05
CA TYR A 166 18.62 -9.48 -15.11
C TYR A 166 17.92 -8.53 -14.13
N GLN A 167 18.09 -8.79 -12.84
CA GLN A 167 17.39 -8.08 -11.77
C GLN A 167 18.33 -7.25 -10.89
N ALA A 168 19.65 -7.46 -10.97
CA ALA A 168 20.59 -6.77 -10.09
C ALA A 168 20.74 -5.27 -10.39
N ASP A 169 20.14 -4.76 -11.46
CA ASP A 169 19.97 -3.32 -11.71
C ASP A 169 18.75 -2.71 -10.99
N LYS A 170 17.83 -3.52 -10.48
CA LYS A 170 16.61 -3.08 -9.79
C LYS A 170 16.88 -2.69 -8.35
N ASP A 171 16.15 -1.69 -7.87
CA ASP A 171 16.34 -1.17 -6.50
C ASP A 171 15.89 -2.19 -5.45
N TRP A 172 14.75 -2.87 -5.67
CA TRP A 172 14.32 -3.96 -4.78
C TRP A 172 15.39 -5.05 -4.65
N TRP A 173 16.12 -5.37 -5.72
CA TRP A 173 17.15 -6.40 -5.68
C TRP A 173 18.37 -5.92 -4.89
N LYS A 174 18.81 -4.68 -5.11
CA LYS A 174 19.94 -4.09 -4.39
C LYS A 174 19.66 -3.99 -2.89
N GLU A 175 18.47 -3.55 -2.51
CA GLU A 175 18.06 -3.40 -1.11
C GLU A 175 17.92 -4.78 -0.43
N THR A 176 17.26 -5.74 -1.08
CA THR A 176 17.10 -7.10 -0.52
C THR A 176 18.40 -7.88 -0.46
N TYR A 177 19.25 -7.80 -1.48
CA TYR A 177 20.53 -8.50 -1.49
C TYR A 177 21.54 -7.85 -0.54
N GLY A 178 21.60 -6.51 -0.52
CA GLY A 178 22.50 -5.74 0.34
C GLY A 178 23.95 -6.16 0.18
N ASP A 179 24.55 -6.65 1.27
CA ASP A 179 25.92 -7.17 1.30
C ASP A 179 26.06 -8.65 0.89
N GLY A 180 24.94 -9.31 0.55
CA GLY A 180 24.85 -10.72 0.19
C GLY A 180 25.02 -11.70 1.35
N ARG A 181 25.13 -11.23 2.61
CA ARG A 181 25.38 -12.10 3.77
C ARG A 181 24.13 -12.40 4.59
N ARG A 182 23.30 -11.39 4.86
CA ARG A 182 22.09 -11.53 5.68
C ARG A 182 20.81 -11.37 4.87
N GLY A 183 20.88 -10.62 3.77
CA GLY A 183 19.70 -10.14 3.05
C GLY A 183 18.82 -9.22 3.91
N THR A 184 17.93 -8.47 3.29
CA THR A 184 16.91 -7.68 3.99
C THR A 184 15.55 -7.86 3.32
N VAL A 185 14.48 -7.53 4.05
CA VAL A 185 13.14 -7.43 3.48
C VAL A 185 12.99 -6.02 2.91
N TYR A 186 12.58 -5.94 1.65
CA TYR A 186 12.25 -4.68 0.98
C TYR A 186 10.78 -4.73 0.56
N ILE A 187 10.07 -3.62 0.81
CA ILE A 187 8.72 -3.39 0.31
C ILE A 187 8.80 -2.14 -0.54
N GLY A 188 8.44 -2.27 -1.82
CA GLY A 188 8.46 -1.15 -2.76
C GLY A 188 7.27 -0.22 -2.59
N ASP A 189 7.38 0.97 -3.15
CA ASP A 189 6.22 1.82 -3.37
C ASP A 189 5.30 1.19 -4.42
N ALA A 190 4.02 1.59 -4.42
CA ALA A 190 3.10 1.18 -5.48
C ALA A 190 3.59 1.68 -6.84
N GLY A 191 4.08 0.76 -7.66
CA GLY A 191 4.56 1.00 -9.01
C GLY A 191 3.68 0.33 -10.03
N TYR A 192 3.73 0.81 -11.26
CA TYR A 192 3.15 0.09 -12.40
C TYR A 192 4.14 -0.98 -12.85
N ASP A 193 3.70 -2.24 -12.87
CA ASP A 193 4.50 -3.36 -13.37
C ASP A 193 4.22 -3.59 -14.86
N ASP A 194 5.17 -3.18 -15.71
CA ASP A 194 5.11 -3.33 -17.17
C ASP A 194 4.98 -4.80 -17.63
N SER A 195 5.36 -5.78 -16.80
CA SER A 195 5.25 -7.21 -17.13
C SER A 195 3.83 -7.74 -17.02
N THR A 196 3.03 -7.14 -16.15
CA THR A 196 1.71 -7.64 -15.78
C THR A 196 0.59 -6.66 -16.11
N GLY A 197 0.94 -5.41 -16.42
CA GLY A 197 0.02 -4.35 -16.82
C GLY A 197 -0.83 -3.80 -15.67
N VAL A 198 -0.38 -3.96 -14.42
CA VAL A 198 -1.14 -3.59 -13.22
C VAL A 198 -0.28 -2.80 -12.24
N TYR A 199 -0.94 -2.04 -11.35
CA TYR A 199 -0.29 -1.43 -10.21
C TYR A 199 -0.08 -2.48 -9.11
N SER A 200 1.15 -2.59 -8.62
CA SER A 200 1.53 -3.47 -7.51
C SER A 200 2.55 -2.75 -6.62
N MET A 201 2.57 -3.13 -5.33
CA MET A 201 3.63 -2.75 -4.38
C MET A 201 4.64 -3.89 -4.26
#